data_AF-A0A1G8ARN7-F1
#
_entry.id   AF-A0A1G8ARN7-F1
#
_cell.length_a   1.000
_cell.length_b   1.000
_cell.length_c   1.000
_cell.angle_alpha   90.00
_cell.angle_beta   90.00
_cell.angle_gamma   90.00
#
_symmetry.space_group_name_H-M   'P 1'
#
loop_
_entity.id
_entity.type
_entity.pdbx_description
1 polymer ?
#
loop_
_entity_poly.entity_id
_entity_poly.type
_entity_poly.pdbx_seq_one_letter_code
_entity_poly.pdbx_strand_id
1 'polypeptide(L)'
;MTGGAPATMPHRVGAVVIDSVVGAAVVAAVAGGVLAVSVLSAGVVGILVLLPAVAGTSLAWFLVHTALQGGRGSIGMRVVGLRLERADEGDGRLGFGRALGRNLVWTLTCSVVVGLFSPLFDSSRWRRGWHDLAVGAVIVHPADVLAVTPAAPVEPAPAARIEPAPVLIPQTAAAAAAPDPRPVVSAAATGHGDPLPAPSWAPASVPANRPIPRTLPVDVISTVPGVPHRDGRPASAERVSPPVIAILRWDDGTRHTIYEPTLFGRGPGQQEGRRSTPVRDETLSLSKTHFEVGADERGSWVVDRHSLNGVVIVRAGQPQRLVPGEPARIWSGDVLELGDRRLTVESAR
;
A
#
# COMPACT_ATOMS: atom_id res chain seq x y z
N MET A 1 -2.61 17.72 -7.00
CA MET A 1 -1.95 16.40 -7.13
C MET A 1 -0.52 16.65 -7.58
N THR A 2 0.49 16.05 -6.97
CA THR A 2 1.89 16.22 -7.37
C THR A 2 2.15 15.57 -8.74
N GLY A 3 2.84 16.28 -9.63
CA GLY A 3 3.10 15.85 -11.02
C GLY A 3 4.21 14.80 -11.17
N GLY A 4 5.04 14.62 -10.15
CA GLY A 4 6.16 13.67 -10.16
C GLY A 4 5.76 12.20 -9.96
N ALA A 5 6.50 11.30 -10.60
CA ALA A 5 6.36 9.86 -10.40
C ALA A 5 6.85 9.46 -8.98
N PRO A 6 6.21 8.48 -8.31
CA PRO A 6 6.65 8.03 -6.99
C PRO A 6 8.03 7.37 -7.06
N ALA A 7 8.94 7.79 -6.17
CA ALA A 7 10.29 7.23 -6.12
C ALA A 7 10.30 5.76 -5.68
N THR A 8 11.01 4.90 -6.41
CA THR A 8 11.12 3.46 -6.10
C THR A 8 12.00 3.20 -4.88
N MET A 9 11.84 2.03 -4.23
CA MET A 9 12.58 1.69 -3.00
C MET A 9 14.12 1.68 -3.18
N PRO A 10 14.70 1.11 -4.26
CA PRO A 10 16.16 1.12 -4.43
C PRO A 10 16.75 2.54 -4.50
N HIS A 11 16.08 3.46 -5.21
CA HIS A 11 16.52 4.86 -5.29
C HIS A 11 16.49 5.56 -3.92
N ARG A 12 15.44 5.33 -3.11
CA ARG A 12 15.35 5.88 -1.76
C ARG A 12 16.47 5.35 -0.85
N VAL A 13 16.74 4.04 -0.91
CA VAL A 13 17.82 3.41 -0.15
C VAL A 13 19.18 3.96 -0.60
N GLY A 14 19.43 4.07 -1.90
CA GLY A 14 20.66 4.66 -2.44
C GLY A 14 20.90 6.09 -1.96
N ALA A 15 19.87 6.94 -1.96
CA ALA A 15 19.96 8.30 -1.44
C ALA A 15 20.32 8.31 0.06
N VAL A 16 19.65 7.49 0.88
CA VAL A 16 19.95 7.38 2.32
C VAL A 16 21.38 6.89 2.56
N VAL A 17 21.86 5.89 1.82
CA VAL A 17 23.24 5.39 1.93
C VAL A 17 24.26 6.48 1.61
N ILE A 18 24.06 7.24 0.52
CA ILE A 18 24.95 8.37 0.16
C ILE A 18 24.95 9.43 1.26
N ASP A 19 23.78 9.87 1.75
CA ASP A 19 23.68 10.87 2.82
C ASP A 19 24.33 10.38 4.14
N SER A 20 24.18 9.08 4.47
CA SER A 20 24.84 8.45 5.62
C SER A 20 26.36 8.43 5.49
N VAL A 21 26.90 8.08 4.32
CA VAL A 21 28.35 8.07 4.06
C VAL A 21 28.94 9.48 4.17
N VAL A 22 28.28 10.50 3.60
CA VAL A 22 28.75 11.89 3.71
C VAL A 22 28.71 12.36 5.17
N GLY A 23 27.64 12.07 5.91
CA GLY A 23 27.55 12.42 7.33
C GLY A 23 28.62 11.73 8.19
N ALA A 24 28.87 10.44 7.95
CA ALA A 24 29.94 9.70 8.62
C ALA A 24 31.32 10.29 8.30
N ALA A 25 31.59 10.67 7.04
CA ALA A 25 32.85 11.30 6.64
C ALA A 25 33.07 12.67 7.32
N VAL A 26 32.03 13.50 7.44
CA VAL A 26 32.10 14.80 8.14
C VAL A 26 32.45 14.62 9.62
N VAL A 27 31.77 13.69 10.31
CA VAL A 27 32.05 13.42 11.73
C VAL A 27 33.44 12.78 11.92
N ALA A 28 33.83 11.84 11.06
CA ALA A 28 35.14 11.20 11.10
C ALA A 28 36.30 12.18 10.84
N ALA A 29 36.11 13.16 9.94
CA ALA A 29 37.11 14.19 9.67
C ALA A 29 37.37 15.07 10.92
N VAL A 30 36.32 15.50 11.62
CA VAL A 30 36.48 16.28 12.86
C VAL A 30 37.07 15.42 13.99
N ALA A 31 36.60 14.18 14.15
CA ALA A 31 37.14 13.25 15.16
C ALA A 31 38.64 12.97 14.93
N GLY A 32 39.04 12.70 13.68
CA GLY A 32 40.43 12.51 13.29
C GLY A 32 41.28 13.76 13.47
N GLY A 33 40.75 14.94 13.17
CA GLY A 33 41.42 16.23 13.42
C GLY A 33 41.68 16.48 14.91
N VAL A 34 40.69 16.26 15.77
CA VAL A 34 40.85 16.39 17.23
C VAL A 34 41.86 15.37 17.77
N LEU A 35 41.82 14.11 17.29
CA LEU A 35 42.78 13.09 17.68
C LEU A 35 44.21 13.46 17.25
N ALA A 36 44.40 13.94 16.00
CA ALA A 36 45.69 14.38 15.49
C ALA A 36 46.25 15.55 16.30
N VAL A 37 45.43 16.56 16.61
CA VAL A 37 45.84 17.68 17.48
C VAL A 37 46.17 17.22 18.90
N SER A 38 45.41 16.27 19.47
CA SER A 38 45.71 15.70 20.79
C SER A 38 47.08 15.01 20.82
N VAL A 39 47.38 14.19 19.80
CA VAL A 39 48.69 13.51 19.65
C VAL A 39 49.83 14.51 19.44
N LEU A 40 49.69 15.45 18.49
CA LEU A 40 50.71 16.45 18.18
C LEU A 40 50.97 17.43 19.34
N SER A 41 50.00 17.64 20.21
CA SER A 41 50.12 18.48 21.40
C SER A 41 50.52 17.70 22.66
N ALA A 42 50.95 16.43 22.54
CA ALA A 42 51.30 15.54 23.65
C ALA A 42 50.21 15.46 24.75
N GLY A 43 48.94 15.54 24.35
CA GLY A 43 47.78 15.49 25.25
C GLY A 43 47.34 16.83 25.85
N VAL A 44 47.99 17.96 25.54
CA VAL A 44 47.56 19.30 26.00
C VAL A 44 46.13 19.61 25.55
N VAL A 45 45.77 19.25 24.32
CA VAL A 45 44.35 19.10 23.94
C VAL A 45 43.89 17.73 24.40
N GLY A 46 43.29 17.68 25.59
CA GLY A 46 42.83 16.42 26.18
C GLY A 46 41.76 15.73 25.35
N ILE A 47 41.81 14.40 25.29
CA ILE A 47 40.83 13.55 24.55
C ILE A 47 39.37 13.80 24.96
N LEU A 48 39.13 14.38 26.14
CA LEU A 48 37.82 14.83 26.60
C LEU A 48 37.15 15.85 25.66
N VAL A 49 37.92 16.57 24.82
CA VAL A 49 37.39 17.47 23.77
C VAL A 49 36.75 16.71 22.60
N LEU A 50 37.10 15.43 22.40
CA LEU A 50 36.56 14.60 21.31
C LEU A 50 35.03 14.44 21.40
N LEU A 51 34.50 14.20 22.61
CA LEU A 51 33.07 14.00 22.82
C LEU A 51 32.22 15.24 22.43
N PRO A 52 32.48 16.47 22.96
CA PRO A 52 31.74 17.65 22.55
C PRO A 52 32.01 18.05 21.10
N ALA A 53 33.20 17.79 20.55
CA ALA A 53 33.48 18.04 19.14
C ALA A 53 32.64 17.14 18.21
N VAL A 54 32.57 15.83 18.51
CA VAL A 54 31.74 14.87 17.76
C VAL A 54 30.26 15.17 17.94
N ALA A 55 29.80 15.46 19.15
CA ALA A 55 28.40 15.80 19.42
C ALA A 55 27.97 17.10 18.73
N GLY A 56 28.78 18.16 18.83
CA GLY A 56 28.55 19.44 18.16
C GLY A 56 28.57 19.31 16.63
N THR A 57 29.51 18.55 16.07
CA THR A 57 29.57 18.28 14.63
C THR A 57 28.37 17.47 14.15
N SER A 58 27.95 16.45 14.92
CA SER A 58 26.78 15.63 14.60
C SER A 58 25.49 16.47 14.61
N LEU A 59 25.33 17.36 15.60
CA LEU A 59 24.20 18.28 15.67
C LEU A 59 24.20 19.31 14.53
N ALA A 60 25.36 19.92 14.25
CA ALA A 60 25.51 20.86 13.15
C ALA A 60 25.22 20.18 11.79
N TRP A 61 25.75 18.98 11.56
CA TRP A 61 25.47 18.21 10.36
C TRP A 61 24.00 17.81 10.24
N PHE A 62 23.37 17.39 11.34
CA PHE A 62 21.93 17.08 11.37
C PHE A 62 21.07 18.29 10.95
N LEU A 63 21.40 19.50 11.42
CA LEU A 63 20.71 20.73 11.03
C LEU A 63 20.97 21.10 9.56
N VAL A 64 22.21 20.99 9.09
CA VAL A 64 22.59 21.23 7.68
C VAL A 64 21.87 20.25 6.75
N HIS A 65 21.93 18.94 7.04
CA HIS A 65 21.22 17.91 6.30
C HIS A 65 19.71 18.17 6.25
N THR A 66 19.11 18.55 7.39
CA THR A 66 17.69 18.91 7.48
C THR A 66 17.33 20.12 6.60
N ALA A 67 18.17 21.15 6.58
CA ALA A 67 17.99 22.32 5.72
C ALA A 67 18.13 22.00 4.22
N LEU A 68 19.12 21.19 3.85
CA LEU A 68 19.30 20.71 2.47
C LEU A 68 18.07 19.91 2.02
N GLN A 69 17.65 18.95 2.84
CA GLN A 69 16.56 18.02 2.58
C GLN A 69 15.19 18.71 2.49
N GLY A 70 14.87 19.61 3.43
CA GLY A 70 13.65 20.43 3.36
C GLY A 70 13.64 21.47 2.24
N GLY A 71 14.83 21.83 1.73
CA GLY A 71 15.01 22.73 0.62
C GLY A 71 15.01 22.03 -0.73
N ARG A 72 16.19 21.63 -1.21
CA ARG A 72 16.45 21.26 -2.62
C ARG A 72 16.77 19.76 -2.77
N GLY A 73 16.37 18.95 -1.79
CA GLY A 73 16.87 17.59 -1.59
C GLY A 73 18.22 17.59 -0.86
N SER A 74 18.49 16.50 -0.13
CA SER A 74 19.79 16.17 0.45
C SER A 74 20.83 15.84 -0.64
N ILE A 75 22.05 15.46 -0.28
CA ILE A 75 23.12 15.20 -1.26
C ILE A 75 22.79 13.91 -2.02
N GLY A 76 22.46 12.83 -1.31
CA GLY A 76 22.03 11.58 -1.89
C GLY A 76 20.77 11.73 -2.74
N MET A 77 19.79 12.52 -2.31
CA MET A 77 18.61 12.81 -3.13
C MET A 77 18.96 13.51 -4.45
N ARG A 78 19.88 14.48 -4.45
CA ARG A 78 20.32 15.15 -5.69
C ARG A 78 21.06 14.20 -6.62
N VAL A 79 21.94 13.36 -6.10
CA VAL A 79 22.69 12.35 -6.88
C VAL A 79 21.75 11.33 -7.53
N VAL A 80 20.68 10.93 -6.83
CA VAL A 80 19.73 9.92 -7.31
C VAL A 80 18.54 10.51 -8.09
N GLY A 81 18.47 11.84 -8.26
CA GLY A 81 17.35 12.49 -8.96
C GLY A 81 16.02 12.39 -8.21
N LEU A 82 16.05 12.56 -6.89
CA LEU A 82 14.91 12.55 -5.97
C LEU A 82 14.64 13.92 -5.36
N ARG A 83 13.38 14.18 -5.01
CA ARG A 83 12.97 15.39 -4.28
C ARG A 83 11.89 15.06 -3.24
N LEU A 84 11.90 15.80 -2.13
CA LEU A 84 10.88 15.76 -1.09
C LEU A 84 9.89 16.91 -1.29
N GLU A 85 8.61 16.55 -1.41
CA GLU A 85 7.49 17.46 -1.64
C GLU A 85 6.38 17.22 -0.63
N ARG A 86 5.47 18.18 -0.50
CA ARG A 86 4.25 18.04 0.29
C ARG A 86 3.21 17.27 -0.52
N ALA A 87 2.51 16.35 0.11
CA ALA A 87 1.42 15.60 -0.53
C ALA A 87 0.25 16.51 -0.95
N ASP A 88 0.05 17.57 -0.18
CA ASP A 88 -1.10 18.46 -0.21
C ASP A 88 -0.98 19.55 -1.30
N GLU A 89 0.26 19.96 -1.64
CA GLU A 89 0.58 21.05 -2.57
C GLU A 89 1.41 20.54 -3.76
N GLY A 90 0.89 20.69 -4.98
CA GLY A 90 1.35 19.97 -6.17
C GLY A 90 2.79 20.21 -6.66
N ASP A 91 3.52 21.18 -6.10
CA ASP A 91 4.95 21.47 -6.34
C ASP A 91 5.63 22.06 -5.07
N GLY A 92 5.07 21.76 -3.88
CA GLY A 92 5.51 22.38 -2.63
C GLY A 92 6.78 21.73 -2.07
N ARG A 93 7.92 22.45 -2.10
CA ARG A 93 9.14 22.07 -1.34
C ARG A 93 8.78 21.86 0.14
N LEU A 94 9.23 20.77 0.75
CA LEU A 94 8.79 20.38 2.11
C LEU A 94 8.94 21.52 3.14
N GLY A 95 10.07 22.23 3.13
CA GLY A 95 10.42 23.31 4.05
C GLY A 95 11.14 22.80 5.31
N PHE A 96 11.92 23.67 5.96
CA PHE A 96 12.79 23.30 7.08
C PHE A 96 12.02 22.67 8.25
N GLY A 97 10.92 23.28 8.73
CA GLY A 97 10.18 22.78 9.90
C GLY A 97 9.59 21.38 9.70
N ARG A 98 8.98 21.11 8.53
CA ARG A 98 8.49 19.77 8.19
C ARG A 98 9.64 18.77 7.99
N ALA A 99 10.78 19.18 7.42
CA ALA A 99 11.96 18.31 7.32
C ALA A 99 12.58 17.99 8.69
N LEU A 100 12.58 18.95 9.64
CA LEU A 100 13.04 18.72 11.01
C LEU A 100 12.13 17.73 11.73
N GLY A 101 10.81 17.93 11.67
CA GLY A 101 9.84 16.97 12.21
C GLY A 101 10.01 15.57 11.61
N ARG A 102 10.19 15.48 10.29
CA ARG A 102 10.48 14.22 9.58
C ARG A 102 11.72 13.52 10.13
N ASN A 103 12.81 14.25 10.32
CA ASN A 103 14.08 13.69 10.77
C ASN A 103 14.05 13.32 12.27
N LEU A 104 13.31 14.05 13.10
CA LEU A 104 13.07 13.66 14.49
C LEU A 104 12.24 12.37 14.60
N VAL A 105 11.15 12.25 13.82
CA VAL A 105 10.34 11.01 13.77
C VAL A 105 11.15 9.85 13.19
N TRP A 106 11.99 10.10 12.18
CA TRP A 106 12.91 9.09 11.64
C TRP A 106 13.88 8.57 12.72
N THR A 107 14.61 9.46 13.39
CA THR A 107 15.55 9.08 14.45
C THR A 107 14.85 8.32 15.59
N LEU A 108 13.69 8.82 16.05
CA LEU A 108 12.92 8.17 17.12
C LEU A 108 12.46 6.76 16.70
N THR A 109 11.91 6.60 15.50
CA THR A 109 11.37 5.30 15.05
C THR A 109 12.47 4.32 14.64
N CYS A 110 13.62 4.79 14.17
CA CYS A 110 14.78 3.95 13.85
C CYS A 110 15.57 3.53 15.11
N SER A 111 15.43 4.23 16.23
CA SER A 111 16.07 3.82 17.50
C SER A 111 15.62 2.44 18.00
N VAL A 112 14.42 2.00 17.59
CA VAL A 112 13.85 0.66 17.85
C VAL A 112 13.84 -0.24 16.60
N VAL A 113 14.62 0.10 15.56
CA VAL A 113 14.75 -0.59 14.26
C VAL A 113 13.48 -0.58 13.39
N VAL A 114 12.27 -0.71 13.96
CA VAL A 114 10.98 -0.78 13.25
C VAL A 114 10.76 0.39 12.27
N GLY A 115 11.24 1.60 12.59
CA GLY A 115 11.13 2.78 11.73
C GLY A 115 11.73 2.60 10.33
N LEU A 116 12.80 1.81 10.21
CA LEU A 116 13.45 1.51 8.92
C LEU A 116 12.51 0.76 7.97
N PHE A 117 11.68 -0.13 8.52
CA PHE A 117 10.69 -0.91 7.78
C PHE A 117 9.34 -0.22 7.63
N SER A 118 9.13 0.95 8.27
CA SER A 118 7.87 1.70 8.20
C SER A 118 7.32 1.95 6.78
N PRO A 119 8.14 2.16 5.71
CA PRO A 119 7.63 2.30 4.33
C PRO A 119 6.94 1.05 3.76
N LEU A 120 7.20 -0.15 4.32
CA LEU A 120 6.59 -1.41 3.85
C LEU A 120 5.13 -1.54 4.30
N PHE A 121 4.71 -0.78 5.32
CA PHE A 121 3.36 -0.83 5.88
C PHE A 121 2.40 0.19 5.23
N ASP A 122 2.88 1.09 4.38
CA ASP A 122 2.04 1.96 3.55
C ASP A 122 1.73 1.29 2.21
N SER A 123 0.47 0.90 2.01
CA SER A 123 -0.04 0.34 0.76
C SER A 123 -0.31 1.39 -0.32
N SER A 124 -0.17 2.69 -0.02
CA SER A 124 -0.28 3.73 -1.05
C SER A 124 0.85 3.60 -2.08
N ARG A 125 0.62 4.12 -3.29
CA ARG A 125 1.64 4.19 -4.36
C ARG A 125 2.94 4.90 -3.96
N TRP A 126 2.91 5.64 -2.85
CA TRP A 126 4.03 6.43 -2.35
C TRP A 126 4.93 5.69 -1.36
N ARG A 127 4.52 4.55 -0.79
CA ARG A 127 5.26 3.78 0.23
C ARG A 127 5.93 4.70 1.27
N ARG A 128 5.12 5.51 1.95
CA ARG A 128 5.55 6.53 2.93
C ARG A 128 5.89 5.85 4.25
N GLY A 129 7.09 6.10 4.77
CA GLY A 129 7.39 5.72 6.15
C GLY A 129 6.61 6.58 7.15
N TRP A 130 6.59 6.19 8.43
CA TRP A 130 5.86 6.95 9.47
C TRP A 130 6.35 8.39 9.61
N HIS A 131 7.63 8.62 9.35
CA HIS A 131 8.26 9.93 9.26
C HIS A 131 7.73 10.79 8.09
N ASP A 132 7.45 10.20 6.93
CA ASP A 132 6.82 10.87 5.79
C ASP A 132 5.33 11.10 6.03
N LEU A 133 4.65 10.15 6.68
CA LEU A 133 3.25 10.25 7.09
C LEU A 133 3.02 11.41 8.05
N ALA A 134 3.82 11.49 9.12
CA ALA A 134 3.71 12.50 10.18
C ALA A 134 3.81 13.95 9.72
N VAL A 135 4.52 14.22 8.60
CA VAL A 135 4.72 15.59 8.09
C VAL A 135 4.10 15.85 6.71
N GLY A 136 3.23 14.95 6.22
CA GLY A 136 2.59 15.13 4.91
C GLY A 136 3.59 15.10 3.73
N ALA A 137 4.71 14.38 3.84
CA ALA A 137 5.74 14.34 2.81
C ALA A 137 5.56 13.17 1.83
N VAL A 138 6.00 13.38 0.59
CA VAL A 138 6.16 12.38 -0.47
C VAL A 138 7.53 12.54 -1.15
N ILE A 139 8.10 11.42 -1.62
CA ILE A 139 9.34 11.42 -2.40
C ILE A 139 9.01 11.16 -3.87
N VAL A 140 9.36 12.13 -4.72
CA VAL A 140 9.11 12.12 -6.16
C VAL A 140 10.41 12.02 -6.95
N HIS A 141 10.31 11.49 -8.17
CA HIS A 141 11.21 11.87 -9.25
C HIS A 141 10.69 13.16 -9.90
N PRO A 142 11.48 14.25 -9.97
CA PRO A 142 11.12 15.44 -10.74
C PRO A 142 11.00 15.11 -12.22
N ALA A 143 10.04 15.71 -12.92
CA ALA A 143 9.79 15.43 -14.35
C ALA A 143 11.03 15.69 -15.24
N ASP A 144 11.85 16.69 -14.89
CA ASP A 144 13.06 17.08 -15.62
C ASP A 144 14.13 15.96 -15.74
N VAL A 145 14.06 14.92 -14.90
CA VAL A 145 15.06 13.83 -14.88
C VAL A 145 14.75 12.74 -15.93
N LEU A 146 13.52 12.69 -16.46
CA LEU A 146 13.11 11.65 -17.42
C LEU A 146 13.59 11.87 -18.86
N ALA A 147 14.20 13.03 -19.17
CA ALA A 147 14.75 13.33 -20.49
C ALA A 147 15.98 12.48 -20.88
N VAL A 148 16.54 11.70 -19.95
CA VAL A 148 17.64 10.75 -20.21
C VAL A 148 17.22 9.32 -19.83
N THR A 149 16.15 8.85 -20.44
CA THR A 149 15.98 7.40 -20.67
C THR A 149 16.59 7.11 -22.04
N PRO A 150 17.60 6.23 -22.19
CA PRO A 150 17.96 5.71 -23.50
C PRO A 150 16.71 5.08 -24.08
N ALA A 151 16.25 5.55 -25.25
CA ALA A 151 15.10 4.95 -25.90
C ALA A 151 15.38 3.45 -26.02
N ALA A 152 14.51 2.61 -25.41
CA ALA A 152 14.55 1.18 -25.65
C ALA A 152 14.51 0.99 -27.18
N PRO A 153 15.38 0.14 -27.76
CA PRO A 153 15.36 -0.08 -29.20
C PRO A 153 13.94 -0.45 -29.60
N VAL A 154 13.31 0.41 -30.39
CA VAL A 154 12.02 0.08 -31.01
C VAL A 154 12.34 -0.99 -32.03
N GLU A 155 12.16 -2.25 -31.61
CA GLU A 155 12.24 -3.39 -32.50
C GLU A 155 11.24 -3.12 -33.63
N PRO A 156 11.71 -2.99 -34.89
CA PRO A 156 10.84 -2.57 -35.97
C PRO A 156 9.80 -3.67 -36.20
N ALA A 157 8.53 -3.35 -35.94
CA ALA A 157 7.42 -4.23 -36.23
C ALA A 157 7.51 -4.72 -37.68
N PRO A 158 7.33 -6.03 -37.96
CA PRO A 158 7.52 -6.56 -39.29
C PRO A 158 6.56 -5.89 -40.26
N ALA A 159 7.11 -5.12 -41.20
CA ALA A 159 6.34 -4.42 -42.20
C ALA A 159 5.53 -5.43 -43.03
N ALA A 160 4.20 -5.36 -42.93
CA ALA A 160 3.31 -6.13 -43.79
C ALA A 160 3.60 -5.74 -45.25
N ARG A 161 4.18 -6.68 -46.01
CA ARG A 161 4.48 -6.50 -47.43
C ARG A 161 3.18 -6.43 -48.21
N ILE A 162 2.74 -5.22 -48.55
CA ILE A 162 1.64 -5.00 -49.51
C ILE A 162 2.20 -5.26 -50.91
N GLU A 163 1.70 -6.30 -51.59
CA GLU A 163 1.95 -6.50 -53.02
C GLU A 163 1.15 -5.48 -53.86
N PRO A 164 1.75 -4.88 -54.90
CA PRO A 164 1.05 -3.92 -55.76
C PRO A 164 0.15 -4.63 -56.78
N ALA A 165 -1.15 -4.32 -56.74
CA ALA A 165 -2.08 -4.70 -57.80
C ALA A 165 -1.80 -3.91 -59.10
N PRO A 166 -1.94 -4.51 -60.30
CA PRO A 166 -1.61 -3.85 -61.56
C PRO A 166 -2.60 -2.74 -61.93
N VAL A 167 -2.06 -1.64 -62.45
CA VAL A 167 -2.80 -0.43 -62.81
C VAL A 167 -3.52 -0.59 -64.16
N LEU A 168 -4.78 -0.14 -64.21
CA LEU A 168 -5.54 0.12 -65.44
C LEU A 168 -6.15 1.52 -65.33
N ILE A 169 -5.80 2.40 -66.27
CA ILE A 169 -6.34 3.78 -66.40
C ILE A 169 -7.12 3.82 -67.72
N PRO A 170 -8.25 4.52 -67.81
CA PRO A 170 -8.17 5.87 -68.40
C PRO A 170 -9.14 6.95 -67.85
N GLN A 171 -8.60 8.17 -67.80
CA GLN A 171 -9.24 9.46 -68.12
C GLN A 171 -10.25 10.14 -67.15
N THR A 172 -10.21 11.47 -67.19
CA THR A 172 -10.90 12.43 -66.32
C THR A 172 -11.72 13.45 -67.12
N ALA A 173 -12.91 13.77 -66.62
CA ALA A 173 -13.65 15.02 -66.81
C ALA A 173 -14.87 15.01 -65.85
N ALA A 174 -15.44 16.10 -65.33
CA ALA A 174 -15.09 17.50 -65.07
C ALA A 174 -16.42 18.17 -64.63
N ALA A 175 -16.36 19.18 -63.74
CA ALA A 175 -17.48 20.10 -63.37
C ALA A 175 -18.72 19.48 -62.64
N ALA A 176 -19.52 20.21 -61.86
CA ALA A 176 -19.32 21.44 -61.07
C ALA A 176 -20.58 21.70 -60.20
N ALA A 177 -20.44 22.29 -58.99
CA ALA A 177 -21.40 23.25 -58.39
C ALA A 177 -21.02 23.66 -56.93
N ALA A 178 -20.95 24.97 -56.69
CA ALA A 178 -21.13 25.65 -55.38
C ALA A 178 -22.39 26.57 -55.52
N PRO A 179 -22.94 27.32 -54.52
CA PRO A 179 -22.32 28.09 -53.40
C PRO A 179 -22.99 27.74 -52.03
N ASP A 180 -23.08 28.53 -50.94
CA ASP A 180 -22.67 29.91 -50.54
C ASP A 180 -22.45 29.96 -48.99
N PRO A 181 -21.66 30.90 -48.40
CA PRO A 181 -21.38 30.94 -46.97
C PRO A 181 -22.21 31.97 -46.17
N ARG A 182 -22.19 31.90 -44.82
CA ARG A 182 -22.24 33.09 -43.93
C ARG A 182 -21.80 32.79 -42.48
N PRO A 183 -21.21 33.75 -41.75
CA PRO A 183 -20.71 33.56 -40.38
C PRO A 183 -21.58 34.23 -39.30
N VAL A 184 -21.52 33.75 -38.05
CA VAL A 184 -21.98 34.52 -36.86
C VAL A 184 -21.14 34.24 -35.60
N VAL A 185 -20.44 35.31 -35.19
CA VAL A 185 -20.12 35.85 -33.84
C VAL A 185 -20.03 34.95 -32.60
N SER A 186 -18.98 35.23 -31.81
CA SER A 186 -18.76 34.83 -30.40
C SER A 186 -19.90 35.21 -29.44
N ALA A 187 -20.13 34.36 -28.44
CA ALA A 187 -20.74 34.75 -27.17
C ALA A 187 -20.08 34.00 -26.01
N ALA A 188 -19.54 34.73 -25.02
CA ALA A 188 -19.11 34.15 -23.76
C ALA A 188 -20.32 33.87 -22.87
N ALA A 189 -20.35 32.71 -22.21
CA ALA A 189 -21.38 32.37 -21.22
C ALA A 189 -20.71 32.03 -19.87
N THR A 190 -20.81 32.96 -18.92
CA THR A 190 -20.49 32.72 -17.51
C THR A 190 -21.54 31.79 -16.89
N GLY A 191 -21.23 30.50 -16.76
CA GLY A 191 -22.03 29.54 -15.99
C GLY A 191 -21.46 29.35 -14.60
N HIS A 192 -22.19 29.79 -13.56
CA HIS A 192 -21.92 29.34 -12.19
C HIS A 192 -22.42 27.90 -12.08
N GLY A 193 -21.51 26.94 -12.03
CA GLY A 193 -21.83 25.54 -11.75
C GLY A 193 -21.82 25.28 -10.25
N ASP A 194 -22.94 24.80 -9.70
CA ASP A 194 -23.00 24.30 -8.33
C ASP A 194 -21.96 23.19 -8.10
N PRO A 195 -21.39 23.09 -6.89
CA PRO A 195 -20.49 22.00 -6.55
C PRO A 195 -21.23 20.66 -6.58
N LEU A 196 -20.77 19.74 -7.44
CA LEU A 196 -21.21 18.35 -7.45
C LEU A 196 -21.09 17.73 -6.05
N PRO A 197 -22.07 16.93 -5.59
CA PRO A 197 -22.04 16.33 -4.26
C PRO A 197 -20.83 15.39 -4.12
N ALA A 198 -20.16 15.47 -2.98
CA ALA A 198 -18.97 14.67 -2.70
C ALA A 198 -19.29 13.15 -2.66
N PRO A 199 -18.38 12.28 -3.12
CA PRO A 199 -18.57 10.83 -3.02
C PRO A 199 -18.67 10.39 -1.56
N SER A 200 -19.66 9.55 -1.27
CA SER A 200 -20.13 9.18 0.08
C SER A 200 -19.19 8.26 0.89
N TRP A 201 -17.91 8.17 0.55
CA TRP A 201 -16.89 7.44 1.30
C TRP A 201 -15.98 8.40 2.08
N ALA A 202 -16.58 9.16 3.00
CA ALA A 202 -15.85 9.88 4.03
C ALA A 202 -16.21 9.27 5.38
N PRO A 203 -15.32 8.48 6.02
CA PRO A 203 -15.58 8.01 7.37
C PRO A 203 -15.58 9.20 8.33
N ALA A 204 -16.73 9.51 8.90
CA ALA A 204 -16.86 10.56 9.91
C ALA A 204 -15.96 10.23 11.11
N SER A 205 -15.09 11.17 11.48
CA SER A 205 -14.23 11.04 12.65
C SER A 205 -15.06 11.12 13.94
N VAL A 206 -15.39 9.96 14.52
CA VAL A 206 -16.10 9.88 15.80
C VAL A 206 -15.15 10.33 16.93
N PRO A 207 -15.53 11.31 17.78
CA PRO A 207 -14.70 11.74 18.89
C PRO A 207 -14.61 10.64 19.96
N ALA A 208 -13.38 10.32 20.36
CA ALA A 208 -13.10 9.26 21.33
C ALA A 208 -13.33 9.72 22.77
N ASN A 209 -14.57 9.61 23.28
CA ASN A 209 -14.80 9.51 24.73
C ASN A 209 -16.14 8.82 25.09
N ARG A 210 -16.10 7.52 25.46
CA ARG A 210 -17.18 6.89 26.23
C ARG A 210 -16.62 5.73 27.09
N PRO A 211 -16.88 5.69 28.41
CA PRO A 211 -16.38 4.62 29.27
C PRO A 211 -17.05 3.26 28.99
N ILE A 212 -16.28 2.18 29.16
CA ILE A 212 -16.75 0.79 29.03
C ILE A 212 -17.05 0.21 30.42
N PRO A 213 -18.28 -0.25 30.72
CA PRO A 213 -18.56 -1.03 31.92
C PRO A 213 -17.90 -2.41 31.85
N ARG A 214 -17.18 -2.81 32.91
CA ARG A 214 -16.60 -4.16 33.04
C ARG A 214 -17.52 -5.05 33.87
N THR A 215 -18.04 -6.12 33.27
CA THR A 215 -18.41 -7.35 33.98
C THR A 215 -18.22 -8.56 33.06
N LEU A 216 -17.41 -9.52 33.51
CA LEU A 216 -17.46 -10.91 33.05
C LEU A 216 -18.32 -11.69 34.06
N PRO A 217 -18.88 -12.83 33.64
CA PRO A 217 -18.48 -14.05 34.34
C PRO A 217 -17.99 -15.14 33.39
N VAL A 218 -16.94 -15.82 33.83
CA VAL A 218 -16.52 -17.13 33.34
C VAL A 218 -17.30 -18.17 34.14
N ASP A 219 -17.81 -19.23 33.51
CA ASP A 219 -17.87 -20.51 34.21
C ASP A 219 -17.86 -21.72 33.27
N VAL A 220 -17.50 -22.88 33.83
CA VAL A 220 -16.88 -24.02 33.11
C VAL A 220 -17.79 -25.24 32.97
N ILE A 221 -17.63 -25.91 31.82
CA ILE A 221 -18.01 -27.26 31.37
C ILE A 221 -18.36 -28.30 32.47
N SER A 222 -19.50 -29.01 32.33
CA SER A 222 -19.60 -30.49 32.12
C SER A 222 -20.67 -31.29 32.91
N THR A 223 -21.19 -32.33 32.23
CA THR A 223 -21.88 -33.57 32.72
C THR A 223 -23.36 -33.55 33.19
N VAL A 224 -24.01 -34.68 32.90
CA VAL A 224 -25.43 -35.10 33.03
C VAL A 224 -25.39 -36.48 33.71
N PRO A 225 -26.22 -36.87 34.71
CA PRO A 225 -27.60 -37.35 34.43
C PRO A 225 -28.69 -37.36 35.55
N GLY A 226 -29.95 -37.19 35.12
CA GLY A 226 -31.10 -38.01 35.59
C GLY A 226 -32.02 -37.48 36.71
N VAL A 227 -33.33 -37.40 36.41
CA VAL A 227 -34.54 -37.78 37.21
C VAL A 227 -35.78 -37.57 36.29
N PRO A 228 -36.87 -38.38 36.36
CA PRO A 228 -37.83 -38.52 35.24
C PRO A 228 -39.22 -37.86 35.43
N HIS A 229 -40.10 -38.08 34.43
CA HIS A 229 -41.50 -37.62 34.28
C HIS A 229 -41.66 -36.13 33.87
N ARG A 230 -42.64 -35.74 33.03
CA ARG A 230 -43.87 -36.43 32.58
C ARG A 230 -44.30 -36.00 31.17
N ASP A 231 -44.95 -36.93 30.46
CA ASP A 231 -45.78 -36.79 29.24
C ASP A 231 -45.94 -35.39 28.63
N GLY A 232 -45.11 -35.12 27.63
CA GLY A 232 -45.27 -33.99 26.72
C GLY A 232 -44.46 -34.28 25.46
N ARG A 233 -45.10 -34.85 24.44
CA ARG A 233 -44.49 -35.14 23.13
C ARG A 233 -43.86 -33.84 22.61
N PRO A 234 -42.52 -33.70 22.58
CA PRO A 234 -41.94 -32.51 21.96
C PRO A 234 -42.33 -32.59 20.48
N ALA A 235 -42.96 -31.53 19.98
CA ALA A 235 -43.02 -31.33 18.55
C ALA A 235 -41.58 -31.42 18.04
N SER A 236 -41.34 -32.24 17.02
CA SER A 236 -40.05 -32.25 16.34
C SER A 236 -39.94 -30.93 15.59
N ALA A 237 -39.55 -29.88 16.31
CA ALA A 237 -39.00 -28.68 15.74
C ALA A 237 -37.72 -29.13 15.05
N GLU A 238 -37.87 -29.46 13.77
CA GLU A 238 -36.80 -29.73 12.85
C GLU A 238 -35.85 -28.53 12.94
N ARG A 239 -34.75 -28.71 13.69
CA ARG A 239 -33.67 -27.74 13.72
C ARG A 239 -33.00 -27.86 12.36
N VAL A 240 -33.56 -27.14 11.39
CA VAL A 240 -32.96 -26.94 10.08
C VAL A 240 -31.59 -26.32 10.35
N SER A 241 -30.56 -27.16 10.32
CA SER A 241 -29.19 -26.70 10.48
C SER A 241 -28.92 -25.69 9.36
N PRO A 242 -28.36 -24.50 9.66
CA PRO A 242 -28.12 -23.50 8.64
C PRO A 242 -27.27 -24.13 7.52
N PRO A 243 -27.62 -23.89 6.23
CA PRO A 243 -26.97 -24.56 5.12
C PRO A 243 -25.48 -24.21 5.12
N VAL A 244 -24.63 -25.25 5.20
CA VAL A 244 -23.19 -25.07 5.10
C VAL A 244 -22.86 -24.52 3.71
N ILE A 245 -22.22 -23.37 3.69
CA ILE A 245 -21.69 -22.72 2.49
C ILE A 245 -20.44 -23.48 2.05
N ALA A 246 -19.45 -23.58 2.93
CA ALA A 246 -18.20 -24.28 2.66
C ALA A 246 -17.53 -24.77 3.95
N ILE A 247 -16.64 -25.74 3.82
CA ILE A 247 -15.70 -26.17 4.86
C ILE A 247 -14.29 -25.91 4.32
N LEU A 248 -13.55 -25.01 4.98
CA LEU A 248 -12.18 -24.68 4.63
C LEU A 248 -11.21 -25.32 5.64
N ARG A 249 -10.19 -26.02 5.16
CA ARG A 249 -9.07 -26.51 5.98
C ARG A 249 -7.79 -25.75 5.62
N TRP A 250 -7.20 -25.09 6.59
CA TRP A 250 -5.92 -24.39 6.44
C TRP A 250 -4.75 -25.37 6.44
N ASP A 251 -3.62 -24.90 5.90
CA ASP A 251 -2.28 -25.48 5.97
C ASP A 251 -1.85 -25.95 7.39
N ASP A 252 -2.20 -25.20 8.44
CA ASP A 252 -1.96 -25.59 9.85
C ASP A 252 -2.95 -26.65 10.40
N GLY A 253 -3.87 -27.12 9.56
CA GLY A 253 -4.89 -28.12 9.91
C GLY A 253 -6.18 -27.54 10.50
N THR A 254 -6.23 -26.23 10.83
CA THR A 254 -7.43 -25.57 11.35
C THR A 254 -8.58 -25.67 10.35
N ARG A 255 -9.78 -26.01 10.82
CA ARG A 255 -10.99 -26.08 9.99
C ARG A 255 -11.98 -24.97 10.33
N HIS A 256 -12.53 -24.33 9.31
CA HIS A 256 -13.60 -23.35 9.41
C HIS A 256 -14.81 -23.79 8.59
N THR A 257 -15.92 -24.07 9.28
CA THR A 257 -17.23 -24.25 8.65
C THR A 257 -17.90 -22.89 8.49
N ILE A 258 -18.38 -22.61 7.28
CA ILE A 258 -19.00 -21.35 6.89
C ILE A 258 -20.50 -21.59 6.76
N TYR A 259 -21.29 -20.83 7.52
CA TYR A 259 -22.76 -20.89 7.53
C TYR A 259 -23.40 -19.60 6.97
N GLU A 260 -22.62 -18.53 6.92
CA GLU A 260 -23.01 -17.17 6.50
C GLU A 260 -21.80 -16.51 5.80
N PRO A 261 -21.99 -15.46 4.98
CA PRO A 261 -20.91 -14.74 4.32
C PRO A 261 -19.81 -14.36 5.33
N THR A 262 -18.58 -14.82 5.10
CA THR A 262 -17.49 -14.73 6.09
C THR A 262 -16.28 -14.03 5.48
N LEU A 263 -15.82 -12.97 6.18
CA LEU A 263 -14.60 -12.23 5.90
C LEU A 263 -13.41 -12.90 6.61
N PHE A 264 -12.33 -13.14 5.87
CA PHE A 264 -11.09 -13.72 6.38
C PHE A 264 -9.90 -12.77 6.17
N GLY A 265 -8.92 -12.85 7.08
CA GLY A 265 -7.67 -12.09 7.02
C GLY A 265 -7.01 -12.01 8.39
N ARG A 266 -5.88 -11.31 8.52
CA ARG A 266 -5.14 -11.23 9.81
C ARG A 266 -5.83 -10.41 10.90
N GLY A 267 -6.95 -9.76 10.59
CA GLY A 267 -7.72 -8.94 11.52
C GLY A 267 -8.86 -8.21 10.81
N PRO A 268 -9.88 -8.94 10.30
CA PRO A 268 -10.99 -8.35 9.57
C PRO A 268 -11.84 -7.49 10.51
N GLY A 269 -12.24 -6.31 10.03
CA GLY A 269 -13.19 -5.45 10.75
C GLY A 269 -14.61 -6.04 10.69
N GLN A 270 -15.41 -5.78 11.72
CA GLN A 270 -16.82 -6.19 11.75
C GLN A 270 -17.61 -5.47 10.65
N GLN A 271 -18.50 -6.19 9.98
CA GLN A 271 -19.38 -5.67 8.93
C GLN A 271 -20.75 -6.35 9.04
N GLU A 272 -21.84 -5.58 8.86
CA GLU A 272 -23.20 -6.13 8.94
C GLU A 272 -23.45 -7.23 7.89
N GLY A 273 -24.19 -8.26 8.31
CA GLY A 273 -24.49 -9.44 7.50
C GLY A 273 -23.27 -10.32 7.16
N ARG A 274 -22.11 -10.10 7.82
CA ARG A 274 -20.87 -10.85 7.59
C ARG A 274 -20.19 -11.26 8.89
N ARG A 275 -19.75 -12.52 8.95
CA ARG A 275 -18.92 -13.02 10.05
C ARG A 275 -17.46 -12.65 9.82
N SER A 276 -16.81 -12.04 10.81
CA SER A 276 -15.39 -11.68 10.72
C SER A 276 -14.51 -12.73 11.39
N THR A 277 -13.70 -13.44 10.61
CA THR A 277 -12.85 -14.54 11.08
C THR A 277 -11.37 -14.16 10.97
N PRO A 278 -10.68 -13.85 12.09
CA PRO A 278 -9.24 -13.64 12.07
C PRO A 278 -8.52 -14.97 11.79
N VAL A 279 -7.51 -14.91 10.92
CA VAL A 279 -6.60 -16.00 10.59
C VAL A 279 -5.23 -15.65 11.15
N ARG A 280 -4.61 -16.56 11.90
CA ARG A 280 -3.24 -16.36 12.40
C ARG A 280 -2.28 -16.43 11.22
N ASP A 281 -1.53 -15.36 11.00
CA ASP A 281 -0.49 -15.29 9.98
C ASP A 281 0.72 -14.54 10.55
N GLU A 282 1.86 -15.23 10.64
CA GLU A 282 3.11 -14.73 11.22
C GLU A 282 4.00 -14.04 10.18
N THR A 283 3.74 -14.30 8.89
CA THR A 283 4.46 -13.69 7.77
C THR A 283 3.95 -12.30 7.40
N LEU A 284 2.75 -11.94 7.88
CA LEU A 284 1.99 -10.75 7.49
C LEU A 284 1.66 -10.71 5.98
N SER A 285 1.67 -11.87 5.32
CA SER A 285 1.26 -12.04 3.91
C SER A 285 -0.26 -11.96 3.72
N LEU A 286 -1.07 -12.02 4.79
CA LEU A 286 -2.51 -11.74 4.75
C LEU A 286 -2.85 -10.26 5.01
N SER A 287 -3.67 -9.67 4.14
CA SER A 287 -4.34 -8.39 4.43
C SER A 287 -5.24 -8.48 5.68
N LYS A 288 -5.54 -7.32 6.31
CA LYS A 288 -6.45 -7.24 7.47
C LYS A 288 -7.77 -7.95 7.18
N THR A 289 -8.41 -7.55 6.09
CA THR A 289 -9.43 -8.30 5.36
C THR A 289 -8.80 -8.68 4.03
N HIS A 290 -8.73 -9.97 3.72
CA HIS A 290 -8.05 -10.51 2.54
C HIS A 290 -9.07 -11.02 1.52
N PHE A 291 -9.99 -11.88 1.94
CA PHE A 291 -11.02 -12.44 1.06
C PHE A 291 -12.34 -12.63 1.81
N GLU A 292 -13.40 -12.81 1.05
CA GLU A 292 -14.75 -13.13 1.52
C GLU A 292 -15.20 -14.43 0.88
N VAL A 293 -15.84 -15.32 1.65
CA VAL A 293 -16.51 -16.52 1.12
C VAL A 293 -17.99 -16.48 1.48
N GLY A 294 -18.84 -16.79 0.52
CA GLY A 294 -20.28 -16.88 0.70
C GLY A 294 -20.89 -17.89 -0.28
N ALA A 295 -22.22 -17.93 -0.32
CA ALA A 295 -22.98 -18.65 -1.33
C ALA A 295 -24.05 -17.75 -1.94
N ASP A 296 -24.46 -18.08 -3.15
CA ASP A 296 -25.66 -17.56 -3.81
C ASP A 296 -26.43 -18.73 -4.45
N GLU A 297 -27.39 -18.43 -5.33
CA GLU A 297 -28.20 -19.44 -6.05
C GLU A 297 -27.37 -20.41 -6.91
N ARG A 298 -26.15 -20.03 -7.30
CA ARG A 298 -25.24 -20.84 -8.14
C ARG A 298 -24.17 -21.56 -7.31
N GLY A 299 -24.34 -21.62 -5.99
CA GLY A 299 -23.41 -22.26 -5.06
C GLY A 299 -22.39 -21.31 -4.45
N SER A 300 -21.25 -21.86 -4.07
CA SER A 300 -20.22 -21.19 -3.28
C SER A 300 -19.33 -20.29 -4.11
N TRP A 301 -18.93 -19.16 -3.53
CA TRP A 301 -18.06 -18.18 -4.17
C TRP A 301 -17.02 -17.62 -3.20
N VAL A 302 -15.94 -17.10 -3.77
CA VAL A 302 -14.90 -16.33 -3.09
C VAL A 302 -14.69 -14.99 -3.80
N VAL A 303 -14.45 -13.92 -3.04
CA VAL A 303 -14.09 -12.58 -3.54
C VAL A 303 -12.78 -12.16 -2.89
N ASP A 304 -11.78 -11.78 -3.69
CA ASP A 304 -10.59 -11.07 -3.19
C ASP A 304 -10.99 -9.64 -2.76
N ARG A 305 -10.78 -9.30 -1.49
CA ARG A 305 -11.19 -8.01 -0.90
C ARG A 305 -10.11 -6.94 -1.09
N HIS A 306 -9.56 -6.85 -2.30
CA HIS A 306 -8.41 -6.01 -2.67
C HIS A 306 -7.19 -6.27 -1.78
N SER A 307 -6.86 -7.54 -1.58
CA SER A 307 -5.67 -7.96 -0.85
C SER A 307 -4.38 -7.57 -1.57
N LEU A 308 -3.28 -7.43 -0.81
CA LEU A 308 -1.98 -7.05 -1.37
C LEU A 308 -1.39 -8.18 -2.23
N ASN A 309 -1.47 -9.41 -1.73
CA ASN A 309 -0.88 -10.59 -2.36
C ASN A 309 -1.84 -11.31 -3.32
N GLY A 310 -3.13 -10.96 -3.30
CA GLY A 310 -4.17 -11.55 -4.15
C GLY A 310 -4.59 -12.94 -3.68
N VAL A 311 -5.73 -13.39 -4.22
CA VAL A 311 -6.20 -14.77 -4.09
C VAL A 311 -5.90 -15.53 -5.39
N VAL A 312 -5.34 -16.73 -5.27
CA VAL A 312 -5.17 -17.67 -6.39
C VAL A 312 -5.92 -18.95 -6.09
N ILE A 313 -6.82 -19.36 -6.98
CA ILE A 313 -7.45 -20.70 -6.93
C ILE A 313 -6.59 -21.65 -7.74
N VAL A 314 -6.13 -22.76 -7.15
CA VAL A 314 -5.44 -23.84 -7.85
C VAL A 314 -6.40 -25.02 -7.98
N ARG A 315 -6.84 -25.30 -9.21
CA ARG A 315 -7.73 -26.43 -9.54
C ARG A 315 -6.99 -27.43 -10.44
N ALA A 316 -6.92 -28.69 -10.02
CA ALA A 316 -6.21 -29.75 -10.76
C ALA A 316 -4.78 -29.33 -11.18
N GLY A 317 -4.08 -28.56 -10.33
CA GLY A 317 -2.74 -28.03 -10.59
C GLY A 317 -2.67 -26.77 -11.47
N GLN A 318 -3.79 -26.26 -11.98
CA GLN A 318 -3.85 -25.02 -12.77
C GLN A 318 -4.14 -23.82 -11.86
N PRO A 319 -3.23 -22.83 -11.73
CA PRO A 319 -3.45 -21.62 -10.94
C PRO A 319 -4.25 -20.56 -11.72
N GLN A 320 -5.31 -20.05 -11.10
CA GLN A 320 -6.13 -18.94 -11.57
C GLN A 320 -6.11 -17.82 -10.53
N ARG A 321 -5.44 -16.70 -10.83
CA ARG A 321 -5.49 -15.51 -9.98
C ARG A 321 -6.82 -14.80 -10.16
N LEU A 322 -7.42 -14.37 -9.05
CA LEU A 322 -8.71 -13.68 -9.06
C LEU A 322 -8.56 -12.20 -9.40
N VAL A 323 -9.61 -11.63 -9.99
CA VAL A 323 -9.75 -10.17 -10.16
C VAL A 323 -10.27 -9.59 -8.84
N PRO A 324 -9.59 -8.62 -8.21
CA PRO A 324 -10.03 -8.03 -6.95
C PRO A 324 -11.42 -7.42 -7.03
N GLY A 325 -12.29 -7.79 -6.09
CA GLY A 325 -13.70 -7.36 -6.03
C GLY A 325 -14.68 -8.22 -6.83
N GLU A 326 -14.22 -9.10 -7.73
CA GLU A 326 -15.10 -9.97 -8.52
C GLU A 326 -15.30 -11.35 -7.85
N PRO A 327 -16.53 -11.90 -7.86
CA PRO A 327 -16.81 -13.22 -7.29
C PRO A 327 -16.40 -14.36 -8.24
N ALA A 328 -15.52 -15.23 -7.76
CA ALA A 328 -15.13 -16.47 -8.43
C ALA A 328 -15.76 -17.68 -7.75
N ARG A 329 -16.03 -18.74 -8.52
CA ARG A 329 -16.59 -19.99 -7.99
C ARG A 329 -15.50 -20.85 -7.34
N ILE A 330 -15.87 -21.48 -6.23
CA ILE A 330 -15.06 -22.49 -5.53
C ILE A 330 -15.81 -23.81 -5.48
N TRP A 331 -15.08 -24.90 -5.63
CA TRP A 331 -15.59 -26.27 -5.60
C TRP A 331 -14.80 -27.11 -4.58
N SER A 332 -15.42 -28.20 -4.10
CA SER A 332 -14.75 -29.19 -3.24
C SER A 332 -13.48 -29.73 -3.92
N GLY A 333 -12.36 -29.70 -3.22
CA GLY A 333 -11.03 -30.06 -3.74
C GLY A 333 -10.21 -28.89 -4.28
N ASP A 334 -10.80 -27.70 -4.44
CA ASP A 334 -10.04 -26.49 -4.79
C ASP A 334 -9.06 -26.12 -3.67
N VAL A 335 -7.94 -25.53 -4.07
CA VAL A 335 -6.93 -24.96 -3.19
C VAL A 335 -6.93 -23.45 -3.37
N LEU A 336 -6.90 -22.69 -2.28
CA LEU A 336 -6.70 -21.24 -2.33
C LEU A 336 -5.32 -20.92 -1.75
N GLU A 337 -4.52 -20.20 -2.53
CA GLU A 337 -3.21 -19.67 -2.14
C GLU A 337 -3.32 -18.15 -1.90
N LEU A 338 -2.79 -17.71 -0.76
CA LEU A 338 -3.13 -16.45 -0.09
C LEU A 338 -1.84 -15.83 0.51
N GLY A 339 -0.93 -15.38 -0.36
CA GLY A 339 0.43 -15.07 0.07
C GLY A 339 1.17 -16.34 0.50
N ASP A 340 1.69 -16.38 1.71
CA ASP A 340 2.44 -17.53 2.24
C ASP A 340 1.52 -18.57 2.91
N ARG A 341 0.21 -18.30 2.98
CA ARG A 341 -0.80 -19.21 3.54
C ARG A 341 -1.59 -19.92 2.45
N ARG A 342 -2.01 -21.14 2.74
CA ARG A 342 -2.81 -21.98 1.85
C ARG A 342 -3.99 -22.61 2.60
N LEU A 343 -5.12 -22.74 1.92
CA LEU A 343 -6.25 -23.53 2.40
C LEU A 343 -6.79 -24.46 1.30
N THR A 344 -7.51 -25.50 1.73
CA THR A 344 -8.23 -26.43 0.87
C THR A 344 -9.73 -26.31 1.14
N VAL A 345 -10.53 -26.26 0.09
CA VAL A 345 -11.99 -26.34 0.17
C VAL A 345 -12.34 -27.82 0.32
N GLU A 346 -12.57 -28.28 1.56
CA GLU A 346 -12.97 -29.68 1.81
C GLU A 346 -14.40 -29.95 1.32
N SER A 347 -15.26 -28.94 1.38
CA SER A 347 -16.63 -28.98 0.88
C SER A 347 -17.08 -27.58 0.44
N ALA A 348 -17.86 -27.52 -0.64
CA ALA A 348 -18.56 -26.34 -1.14
C ALA A 348 -19.99 -26.72 -1.53
N ARG A 349 -20.94 -25.83 -1.24
CA ARG A 349 -22.31 -25.84 -1.78
C ARG A 349 -22.35 -25.42 -3.24
#